data_AF-A0A9W7Y1X8-F1
#
_entry.id   AF-A0A9W7Y1X8-F1
#
_cell.length_a   1.000
_cell.length_b   1.000
_cell.length_c   1.000
_cell.angle_alpha   90.00
_cell.angle_beta   90.00
_cell.angle_gamma   90.00
#
_symmetry.space_group_name_H-M   'P 1'
#
loop_
_entity.id
_entity.type
_entity.pdbx_description
1 polymer ?
#
loop_
_entity_poly.entity_id
_entity_poly.type
_entity_poly.pdbx_seq_one_letter_code
_entity_poly.pdbx_strand_id
1 'polypeptide(L)'
;MLLYILQDAARQIELRSQIKDLWDLCLQYKFGSEESRKGTLDKYTTLSKAVISYHEEHLKQNGANGHYFGSKTTYLDIAVFATYMALKDFIAPVFPQALDSFAKDSAPLLNKLFETVSAEPSLASYLATFN
;
A
#
# COMPACT_ATOMS: atom_id res chain seq x y z
N MET A 1 10.04 21.09 -18.27
CA MET A 1 10.75 20.40 -17.16
C MET A 1 10.05 20.61 -15.82
N LEU A 2 9.81 21.84 -15.36
CA LEU A 2 9.12 22.12 -14.09
C LEU A 2 7.69 21.54 -14.03
N LEU A 3 6.91 21.62 -15.12
CA LEU A 3 5.55 21.09 -15.17
C LEU A 3 5.46 19.58 -14.95
N TYR A 4 6.40 18.81 -15.50
CA TYR A 4 6.46 17.36 -15.33
C TYR A 4 6.77 16.97 -13.88
N ILE A 5 7.69 17.69 -13.23
CA ILE A 5 8.02 17.47 -11.81
C ILE A 5 6.80 17.70 -10.91
N LEU A 6 6.02 18.75 -11.19
CA LEU A 6 4.80 19.05 -10.43
C LEU A 6 3.70 18.00 -10.66
N GLN A 7 3.58 17.48 -11.87
CA GLN A 7 2.62 16.42 -12.18
C GLN A 7 2.96 15.10 -11.48
N ASP A 8 4.23 14.69 -11.48
CA ASP A 8 4.67 13.47 -10.80
C ASP A 8 4.54 13.59 -9.27
N ALA A 9 4.86 14.76 -8.71
CA ALA A 9 4.65 15.03 -7.30
C ALA A 9 3.15 14.96 -6.91
N ALA A 10 2.27 15.57 -7.72
CA ALA A 10 0.83 15.50 -7.50
C ALA A 10 0.32 14.05 -7.55
N ARG A 11 0.81 13.25 -8.50
CA ARG A 11 0.43 11.84 -8.63
C ARG A 11 0.94 10.99 -7.47
N GLN A 12 2.15 11.24 -6.96
CA GLN A 12 2.65 10.59 -5.76
C GLN A 12 1.76 10.88 -4.54
N ILE A 13 1.32 12.13 -4.39
CA ILE A 13 0.42 12.52 -3.29
C ILE A 13 -0.95 11.84 -3.42
N GLU A 14 -1.50 11.77 -4.63
CA GLU A 14 -2.77 11.08 -4.91
C GLU A 14 -2.71 9.61 -4.53
N LEU A 15 -1.72 8.87 -5.06
CA LEU A 15 -1.53 7.44 -4.78
C LEU A 15 -1.32 7.19 -3.28
N ARG A 16 -0.54 8.04 -2.61
CA ARG A 16 -0.33 7.95 -1.16
C ARG A 16 -1.62 8.21 -0.37
N SER A 17 -2.48 9.11 -0.85
CA SER A 17 -3.76 9.41 -0.20
C SER A 17 -4.74 8.24 -0.31
N GLN A 18 -4.79 7.55 -1.45
CA GLN A 18 -5.62 6.35 -1.64
C GLN A 18 -5.23 5.21 -0.67
N ILE A 19 -3.93 5.00 -0.45
CA ILE A 19 -3.44 4.05 0.56
C ILE A 19 -3.81 4.48 1.98
N LYS A 20 -3.75 5.79 2.26
CA LYS A 20 -4.19 6.34 3.55
C LYS A 20 -5.67 6.08 3.80
N ASP A 21 -6.53 6.19 2.78
CA ASP A 21 -7.96 5.93 2.93
C ASP A 21 -8.24 4.48 3.35
N LEU A 22 -7.49 3.51 2.81
CA LEU A 22 -7.54 2.12 3.27
C LEU A 22 -7.07 1.98 4.72
N TRP A 23 -5.97 2.63 5.07
CA TRP A 23 -5.44 2.63 6.44
C TRP A 23 -6.44 3.20 7.45
N ASP A 24 -7.11 4.31 7.12
CA ASP A 24 -8.11 4.92 7.99
C ASP A 24 -9.30 3.98 8.24
N LEU A 25 -9.74 3.22 7.23
CA LEU A 25 -10.76 2.20 7.39
C LEU A 25 -10.28 1.04 8.28
N CYS A 26 -9.01 0.63 8.16
CA CYS A 26 -8.43 -0.36 9.07
C CYS A 26 -8.42 0.11 10.52
N LEU A 27 -8.09 1.39 10.76
CA LEU A 27 -8.13 1.98 12.10
C LEU A 27 -9.57 2.05 12.63
N GLN A 28 -10.53 2.45 11.79
CA GLN A 28 -11.95 2.44 12.14
C GLN A 28 -12.43 1.03 12.52
N TYR A 29 -11.96 -0.01 11.83
CA TYR A 29 -12.32 -1.38 12.17
C TYR A 29 -11.70 -1.81 13.50
N LYS A 30 -10.39 -1.56 13.69
CA LYS A 30 -9.63 -1.94 14.89
C LYS A 30 -10.17 -1.28 16.15
N PHE A 31 -10.46 0.01 16.09
CA PHE A 31 -10.89 0.82 17.23
C PHE A 31 -12.40 1.06 17.31
N GLY A 32 -13.17 0.65 16.30
CA GLY A 32 -14.62 0.78 16.26
C GLY A 32 -15.36 -0.24 17.14
N SER A 33 -16.62 0.07 17.42
CA SER A 33 -17.55 -0.86 18.09
C SER A 33 -17.87 -2.05 17.19
N GLU A 34 -18.30 -3.16 17.80
CA GLU A 34 -18.73 -4.35 17.06
C GLU A 34 -19.84 -4.04 16.04
N GLU A 35 -20.80 -3.19 16.39
CA GLU A 35 -21.86 -2.71 15.51
C GLU A 35 -21.31 -1.99 14.27
N SER A 36 -20.26 -1.19 14.43
CA SER A 36 -19.65 -0.42 13.33
C SER A 36 -18.76 -1.28 12.40
N ARG A 37 -18.20 -2.39 12.91
CA ARG A 37 -17.20 -3.19 12.17
C ARG A 37 -17.72 -3.77 10.87
N LYS A 38 -18.99 -4.21 10.83
CA LYS A 38 -19.59 -4.76 9.61
C LYS A 38 -19.64 -3.70 8.50
N GLY A 39 -20.12 -2.50 8.80
CA GLY A 39 -20.16 -1.41 7.82
C GLY A 39 -18.77 -0.97 7.36
N THR A 40 -17.78 -1.02 8.25
CA THR A 40 -16.38 -0.73 7.91
C THR A 40 -15.76 -1.81 7.02
N LEU A 41 -16.05 -3.09 7.29
CA LEU A 41 -15.60 -4.21 6.45
C LEU A 41 -16.15 -4.09 5.02
N ASP A 42 -17.44 -3.77 4.86
CA ASP A 42 -18.06 -3.62 3.55
C ASP A 42 -17.40 -2.47 2.77
N LYS A 43 -17.22 -1.31 3.41
CA LYS A 43 -16.50 -0.16 2.83
C LYS A 43 -15.07 -0.51 2.44
N TYR A 44 -14.36 -1.20 3.33
CA TYR A 44 -12.99 -1.63 3.08
C TYR A 44 -12.91 -2.55 1.86
N THR A 45 -13.77 -3.56 1.80
CA THR A 45 -13.81 -4.56 0.72
C THR A 45 -14.08 -3.91 -0.64
N THR A 46 -14.97 -2.91 -0.69
CA THR A 46 -15.24 -2.18 -1.93
C THR A 46 -14.06 -1.28 -2.31
N LEU A 47 -13.53 -0.50 -1.36
CA LEU A 47 -12.46 0.45 -1.63
C LEU A 47 -11.15 -0.24 -1.99
N SER A 48 -10.79 -1.32 -1.28
CA SER A 48 -9.54 -2.05 -1.49
C SER A 48 -9.45 -2.61 -2.92
N LYS A 49 -10.54 -3.14 -3.47
CA LYS A 49 -10.56 -3.61 -4.86
C LYS A 49 -10.24 -2.49 -5.86
N ALA A 50 -10.83 -1.32 -5.68
CA ALA A 50 -10.61 -0.17 -6.56
C ALA A 50 -9.17 0.37 -6.43
N VAL A 51 -8.70 0.55 -5.19
CA VAL A 51 -7.34 1.05 -4.91
C VAL A 51 -6.29 0.07 -5.43
N ILE A 52 -6.40 -1.22 -5.12
CA ILE A 52 -5.43 -2.23 -5.59
C ILE A 52 -5.40 -2.28 -7.11
N SER A 53 -6.56 -2.30 -7.78
CA SER A 53 -6.61 -2.30 -9.25
C SER A 53 -5.94 -1.06 -9.85
N TYR A 54 -6.12 0.12 -9.24
CA TYR A 54 -5.51 1.36 -9.72
C TYR A 54 -3.99 1.36 -9.54
N HIS A 55 -3.52 0.90 -8.39
CA HIS A 55 -2.10 0.81 -8.06
C HIS A 55 -1.36 -0.23 -8.94
N GLU A 56 -1.96 -1.41 -9.16
CA GLU A 56 -1.44 -2.42 -10.09
C GLU A 56 -1.31 -1.87 -11.51
N GLU A 57 -2.34 -1.17 -12.02
CA GLU A 57 -2.29 -0.57 -13.35
C GLU A 57 -1.20 0.51 -13.43
N HIS A 58 -1.02 1.32 -12.39
CA HIS A 58 0.05 2.30 -12.35
C HIS A 58 1.45 1.66 -12.41
N LEU A 59 1.69 0.61 -11.60
CA LEU A 59 2.94 -0.14 -11.61
C LEU A 59 3.20 -0.80 -12.97
N LYS A 60 2.14 -1.30 -13.62
CA LYS A 60 2.22 -1.85 -14.97
C LYS A 60 2.60 -0.79 -16.00
N GLN A 61 2.01 0.40 -15.93
CA GLN A 61 2.35 1.53 -16.82
C GLN A 61 3.79 2.01 -16.64
N ASN A 62 4.35 1.90 -15.44
CA ASN A 62 5.77 2.16 -15.17
C ASN A 62 6.68 0.98 -15.57
N GLY A 63 6.17 -0.02 -16.30
CA GLY A 63 6.95 -1.14 -16.83
C GLY A 63 7.06 -2.33 -15.90
N ALA A 64 6.23 -2.42 -14.86
CA ALA A 64 6.16 -3.55 -13.93
C ALA A 64 7.52 -3.89 -13.30
N ASN A 65 8.36 -2.89 -13.05
CA ASN A 65 9.76 -3.07 -12.63
C ASN A 65 9.96 -3.13 -11.10
N GLY A 66 8.90 -2.96 -10.31
CA GLY A 66 8.98 -2.95 -8.84
C GLY A 66 8.99 -1.54 -8.23
N HIS A 67 8.79 -0.50 -9.04
CA HIS A 67 8.70 0.89 -8.58
C HIS A 67 7.47 1.58 -9.17
N TYR A 68 6.90 2.54 -8.44
CA TYR A 68 5.84 3.42 -8.96
C TYR A 68 6.37 4.37 -10.04
N PHE A 69 7.57 4.93 -9.86
CA PHE A 69 8.11 5.97 -10.74
C PHE A 69 9.54 5.66 -11.17
N GLY A 70 9.77 5.55 -12.48
CA GLY A 70 11.10 5.28 -13.01
C GLY A 70 11.61 3.92 -12.55
N SER A 71 12.88 3.83 -12.18
CA SER A 71 13.55 2.56 -11.82
C SER A 71 14.32 2.64 -10.50
N LYS A 72 13.92 3.55 -9.62
CA LYS A 72 14.57 3.76 -8.32
C LYS A 72 13.50 3.87 -7.24
N THR A 73 13.84 3.43 -6.04
CA THR A 73 12.99 3.59 -4.87
C THR A 73 12.75 5.07 -4.58
N THR A 74 11.47 5.43 -4.49
CA THR A 74 10.94 6.75 -4.17
C THR A 74 10.21 6.74 -2.84
N TYR A 75 9.81 7.92 -2.37
CA TYR A 75 8.98 8.05 -1.18
C TYR A 75 7.70 7.21 -1.26
N LEU A 76 7.04 7.16 -2.42
CA LEU A 76 5.78 6.41 -2.55
C LEU A 76 6.01 4.91 -2.36
N ASP A 77 7.06 4.34 -2.94
CA ASP A 77 7.38 2.91 -2.79
C ASP A 77 7.55 2.55 -1.31
N ILE A 78 8.33 3.37 -0.57
CA ILE A 78 8.55 3.21 0.87
C ILE A 78 7.25 3.38 1.65
N ALA A 79 6.42 4.39 1.33
CA ALA A 79 5.19 4.66 2.05
C ALA A 79 4.15 3.53 1.90
N VAL A 80 4.00 2.97 0.69
CA VAL A 80 3.11 1.83 0.47
C VAL A 80 3.65 0.58 1.16
N PHE A 81 4.95 0.31 1.06
CA PHE A 81 5.58 -0.82 1.75
C PHE A 81 5.46 -0.73 3.28
N ALA A 82 5.72 0.45 3.86
CA ALA A 82 5.56 0.68 5.29
C ALA A 82 4.10 0.51 5.74
N THR A 83 3.13 0.95 4.91
CA THR A 83 1.71 0.72 5.20
C THR A 83 1.39 -0.77 5.18
N TYR A 84 1.91 -1.52 4.21
CA TYR A 84 1.74 -2.97 4.16
C TYR A 84 2.33 -3.69 5.38
N MET A 85 3.53 -3.30 5.83
CA MET A 85 4.10 -3.81 7.09
C MET A 85 3.19 -3.50 8.28
N ALA A 86 2.70 -2.27 8.41
CA ALA A 86 1.78 -1.90 9.46
C ALA A 86 0.45 -2.68 9.39
N LEU A 87 -0.05 -2.97 8.19
CA LEU A 87 -1.22 -3.84 8.02
C LEU A 87 -0.95 -5.23 8.59
N LYS A 88 0.21 -5.82 8.28
CA LYS A 88 0.59 -7.16 8.79
C LYS A 88 0.73 -7.19 10.30
N ASP A 89 1.48 -6.26 10.88
CA ASP A 89 1.91 -6.38 12.27
C ASP A 89 0.88 -5.76 13.23
N PHE A 90 0.23 -4.67 12.82
CA PHE A 90 -0.66 -3.91 13.69
C PHE A 90 -2.15 -4.19 13.44
N ILE A 91 -2.56 -4.41 12.18
CA ILE A 91 -3.98 -4.55 11.83
C ILE A 91 -4.41 -6.02 11.75
N ALA A 92 -3.64 -6.89 11.11
CA ALA A 92 -4.03 -8.27 10.84
C ALA A 92 -4.44 -9.09 12.08
N PRO A 93 -3.88 -8.88 13.30
CA PRO A 93 -4.32 -9.60 14.49
C PRO A 93 -5.80 -9.37 14.86
N VAL A 94 -6.41 -8.28 14.39
CA VAL A 94 -7.82 -7.94 14.65
C VAL A 94 -8.68 -7.89 13.38
N PHE A 95 -8.06 -7.62 12.24
CA PHE A 95 -8.74 -7.51 10.95
C PHE A 95 -7.92 -8.23 9.86
N PRO A 96 -7.85 -9.57 9.90
CA PRO A 96 -7.00 -10.34 9.00
C PRO A 96 -7.37 -10.17 7.52
N GLN A 97 -8.66 -9.97 7.21
CA GLN A 97 -9.14 -9.78 5.83
C GLN A 97 -8.60 -8.50 5.17
N ALA A 98 -8.02 -7.57 5.94
CA ALA A 98 -7.32 -6.41 5.39
C ALA A 98 -6.13 -6.81 4.50
N LEU A 99 -5.56 -8.01 4.68
CA LEU A 99 -4.45 -8.48 3.86
C LEU A 99 -4.89 -9.18 2.57
N ASP A 100 -6.15 -9.62 2.45
CA ASP A 100 -6.62 -10.41 1.31
C ASP A 100 -6.47 -9.66 -0.02
N SER A 101 -6.64 -8.34 0.02
CA SER A 101 -6.49 -7.48 -1.16
C SER A 101 -5.03 -7.28 -1.58
N PHE A 102 -4.07 -7.56 -0.70
CA PHE A 102 -2.63 -7.50 -0.95
C PHE A 102 -2.01 -8.90 -1.20
N ALA A 103 -2.81 -9.96 -1.22
CA ALA A 103 -2.34 -11.30 -1.52
C ALA A 103 -1.70 -11.36 -2.91
N LYS A 104 -0.72 -12.26 -3.11
CA LYS A 104 0.07 -12.35 -4.34
C LYS A 104 -0.77 -12.53 -5.61
N ASP A 105 -1.87 -13.29 -5.51
CA ASP A 105 -2.78 -13.52 -6.63
C ASP A 105 -3.70 -12.31 -6.90
N SER A 106 -3.94 -11.48 -5.90
CA SER A 106 -4.76 -10.27 -5.98
C SER A 106 -3.97 -9.05 -6.46
N ALA A 107 -2.69 -8.97 -6.08
CA ALA A 107 -1.86 -7.78 -6.22
C ALA A 107 -0.38 -8.12 -6.57
N PRO A 108 -0.13 -8.77 -7.72
CA PRO A 108 1.19 -9.30 -8.04
C PRO A 108 2.28 -8.23 -8.21
N LEU A 109 1.97 -7.06 -8.77
CA LEU A 109 2.97 -6.00 -8.97
C LEU A 109 3.27 -5.23 -7.69
N LEU A 110 2.28 -5.04 -6.82
CA LEU A 110 2.48 -4.54 -5.46
C LEU A 110 3.37 -5.50 -4.65
N ASN A 111 3.15 -6.81 -4.77
CA ASN A 111 4.03 -7.79 -4.13
C ASN A 111 5.47 -7.70 -4.66
N LYS A 112 5.65 -7.54 -5.98
CA LYS A 112 6.99 -7.29 -6.56
C LYS A 112 7.61 -5.99 -6.02
N LEU A 113 6.83 -4.94 -5.84
CA LEU A 113 7.30 -3.71 -5.20
C LEU A 113 7.72 -3.96 -3.75
N PHE A 114 6.94 -4.72 -2.98
CA PHE A 114 7.29 -5.05 -1.60
C PHE A 114 8.59 -5.86 -1.53
N GLU A 115 8.75 -6.85 -2.40
CA GLU A 115 9.99 -7.62 -2.55
C GLU A 115 11.16 -6.67 -2.88
N THR A 116 10.98 -5.77 -3.84
CA THR A 116 12.00 -4.80 -4.28
C THR A 116 12.43 -3.87 -3.15
N VAL A 117 11.47 -3.24 -2.46
CA VAL A 117 11.76 -2.31 -1.35
C VAL A 117 12.36 -3.05 -0.15
N SER A 118 11.88 -4.27 0.16
CA SER A 118 12.41 -5.05 1.28
C SER A 118 13.86 -5.53 1.07
N ALA A 119 14.29 -5.63 -0.19
CA ALA A 119 15.64 -6.02 -0.57
C ALA A 119 16.64 -4.84 -0.60
N GLU A 120 16.18 -3.60 -0.37
CA GLU A 120 17.03 -2.41 -0.40
C GLU A 120 18.08 -2.45 0.72
N PRO A 121 19.38 -2.48 0.41
CA PRO A 121 20.43 -2.58 1.43
C PRO A 121 20.40 -1.42 2.43
N SER A 122 19.98 -0.23 1.99
CA SER A 122 19.86 0.94 2.84
C SER A 122 18.76 0.83 3.92
N LEU A 123 17.78 -0.06 3.72
CA LEU A 123 16.70 -0.31 4.66
C LEU A 123 16.95 -1.52 5.56
N ALA A 124 17.94 -2.35 5.24
CA ALA A 124 18.18 -3.64 5.91
C ALA A 124 18.28 -3.52 7.45
N SER A 125 19.03 -2.53 7.96
CA SER A 125 19.16 -2.32 9.42
C SER A 125 17.85 -1.92 10.08
N TYR A 126 17.00 -1.16 9.39
CA TYR A 126 15.68 -0.78 9.92
C TYR A 126 14.73 -1.99 9.91
N LEU A 127 14.69 -2.75 8.81
CA LEU A 127 13.81 -3.91 8.68
C LEU A 127 14.15 -5.06 9.63
N ALA A 128 15.41 -5.18 10.03
CA ALA A 128 15.83 -6.14 11.06
C ALA A 128 15.17 -5.91 12.43
N THR A 129 14.55 -4.74 12.68
CA THR A 129 13.82 -4.46 13.92
C THR A 129 12.39 -5.02 13.96
N PHE A 130 11.86 -5.49 12.82
CA PHE A 130 10.51 -6.04 12.67
C PHE A 130 10.48 -7.57 12.50
N ASN A 131 11.64 -8.23 12.57
CA ASN A 131 11.80 -9.69 12.47
C ASN A 131 11.88 -10.36 13.84
#